data_AF-A0A944Z7P6-F1
#
_entry.id   AF-A0A944Z7P6-F1
#
_cell.length_a   1.000
_cell.length_b   1.000
_cell.length_c   1.000
_cell.angle_alpha   90.00
_cell.angle_beta   90.00
_cell.angle_gamma   90.00
#
_symmetry.space_group_name_H-M   'P 1'
#
loop_
_entity.id
_entity.type
_entity.pdbx_description
1 polymer ?
#
loop_
_entity_poly.entity_id
_entity_poly.type
_entity_poly.pdbx_seq_one_letter_code
_entity_poly.pdbx_strand_id
1 'polypeptide(L)' 'MEEFPKKLVAYLNTLDEKEKDEKARLFQSLVEQAQTHKFQSPRFWAMRQILSGRSLEQIKRNIRKRTTTKADRHK' A
#
# COMPACT_ATOMS: atom_id res chain seq x y z
N MET A 1 -9.46 -4.74 -17.17
CA MET A 1 -9.54 -3.92 -15.94
C MET A 1 -8.66 -4.58 -14.90
N GLU A 2 -7.70 -3.87 -14.31
CA GLU A 2 -6.88 -4.44 -13.24
C GLU A 2 -7.75 -4.63 -11.99
N GLU A 3 -8.08 -5.88 -11.68
CA GLU A 3 -8.91 -6.21 -10.52
C GLU A 3 -8.17 -5.91 -9.22
N PHE A 4 -8.82 -5.15 -8.33
CA PHE A 4 -8.37 -5.05 -6.96
C PHE A 4 -8.35 -6.44 -6.32
N PRO A 5 -7.40 -6.74 -5.42
CA PRO A 5 -7.42 -8.00 -4.69
C PRO A 5 -8.78 -8.21 -4.01
N LYS A 6 -9.37 -9.40 -4.15
CA LYS A 6 -10.73 -9.72 -3.62
C LYS A 6 -10.92 -9.31 -2.15
N LYS A 7 -9.88 -9.46 -1.32
CA LYS A 7 -9.88 -9.04 0.10
C LYS A 7 -9.97 -7.52 0.28
N LEU A 8 -9.34 -6.74 -0.59
CA LEU A 8 -9.44 -5.30 -0.55
C LEU A 8 -10.83 -4.84 -0.99
N VAL A 9 -11.40 -5.46 -2.02
CA VAL A 9 -12.77 -5.15 -2.46
C VAL A 9 -13.78 -5.43 -1.35
N ALA A 10 -13.66 -6.57 -0.68
CA ALA A 10 -14.51 -6.91 0.46
C ALA A 10 -14.43 -5.86 1.58
N TYR A 11 -13.21 -5.42 1.94
CA TYR A 11 -13.00 -4.36 2.93
C TYR A 11 -13.53 -2.99 2.45
N LEU A 12 -13.30 -2.62 1.20
CA LEU A 12 -13.79 -1.36 0.64
C LEU A 12 -15.32 -1.31 0.59
N ASN A 13 -15.99 -2.46 0.46
CA ASN A 13 -17.45 -2.54 0.49
C ASN A 13 -18.04 -2.46 1.90
N THR A 14 -17.22 -2.54 2.96
CA THR A 14 -17.68 -2.30 4.34
C THR A 14 -17.55 -0.83 4.75
N LEU A 15 -17.04 0.03 3.87
CA LEU A 15 -16.81 1.45 4.14
C LEU A 15 -17.84 2.30 3.40
N ASP A 16 -18.08 3.50 3.93
CA ASP A 16 -18.87 4.51 3.24
C ASP A 16 -18.19 4.94 1.93
N GLU A 17 -18.97 5.45 0.95
CA GLU A 17 -18.44 5.83 -0.38
C GLU A 17 -17.24 6.78 -0.29
N LYS A 18 -17.27 7.74 0.63
CA LYS A 18 -16.18 8.70 0.83
C LYS A 18 -14.90 8.01 1.30
N GLU A 19 -15.01 7.14 2.30
CA GLU A 19 -13.87 6.38 2.84
C GLU A 19 -13.34 5.39 1.81
N LYS A 20 -14.24 4.74 1.06
CA LYS A 20 -13.90 3.83 -0.03
C LYS A 20 -13.03 4.55 -1.07
N ASP A 21 -13.42 5.76 -1.47
CA ASP A 21 -12.69 6.55 -2.47
C ASP A 21 -11.32 6.99 -1.93
N GLU A 22 -11.24 7.42 -0.67
CA GLU A 22 -9.96 7.75 -0.02
C GLU A 22 -9.02 6.55 0.07
N LYS A 23 -9.53 5.37 0.48
CA LYS A 23 -8.72 4.14 0.56
C LYS A 23 -8.31 3.65 -0.83
N ALA A 24 -9.15 3.80 -1.85
CA ALA A 24 -8.80 3.45 -3.23
C ALA A 24 -7.69 4.34 -3.79
N ARG A 25 -7.75 5.66 -3.56
CA ARG A 25 -6.66 6.60 -3.92
C ARG A 25 -5.37 6.29 -3.17
N LEU A 26 -5.48 5.98 -1.88
CA LEU A 26 -4.34 5.56 -1.07
C LEU A 26 -3.72 4.27 -1.62
N PHE A 27 -4.53 3.29 -2.04
CA PHE A 27 -4.02 2.06 -2.65
C PHE A 27 -3.19 2.34 -3.89
N GLN A 28 -3.72 3.12 -4.84
CA GLN A 28 -3.01 3.54 -6.05
C GLN A 28 -1.66 4.19 -5.70
N SER A 29 -1.66 5.19 -4.82
CA SER A 29 -0.44 5.89 -4.40
C SER A 29 0.60 4.95 -3.78
N LEU A 30 0.16 3.98 -2.97
CA LEU A 30 1.06 2.99 -2.37
C LEU A 30 1.60 1.97 -3.38
N VAL A 31 0.81 1.62 -4.39
CA VAL A 31 1.25 0.74 -5.48
C VAL A 31 2.33 1.45 -6.30
N GLU A 32 2.10 2.70 -6.70
CA GLU A 32 3.09 3.51 -7.42
C GLU A 32 4.39 3.63 -6.63
N GLN A 33 4.33 4.00 -5.35
CA GLN A 33 5.51 4.09 -4.50
C GLN A 33 6.26 2.75 -4.40
N ALA A 34 5.55 1.65 -4.22
CA ALA A 34 6.16 0.33 -4.15
C ALA A 34 6.76 -0.12 -5.50
N GLN A 35 6.17 0.29 -6.63
CA GLN A 35 6.72 0.07 -7.98
C GLN A 35 7.99 0.89 -8.19
N THR A 36 7.99 2.20 -7.86
CA THR A 36 9.18 3.07 -7.94
C THR A 36 10.36 2.47 -7.17
N HIS A 37 10.08 1.85 -6.02
CA HIS A 37 11.10 1.21 -5.18
C HIS A 37 11.36 -0.28 -5.51
N LYS A 38 10.87 -0.78 -6.65
CA LYS A 38 11.10 -2.15 -7.15
C LYS A 38 10.75 -3.24 -6.13
N PHE A 39 9.63 -3.09 -5.43
CA PHE A 39 9.15 -4.13 -4.53
C PHE A 39 8.75 -5.37 -5.34
N GLN A 40 9.02 -6.56 -4.83
CA GLN A 40 8.70 -7.83 -5.52
C GLN A 40 7.19 -8.00 -5.76
N SER A 41 6.34 -7.42 -4.89
CA SER A 41 4.88 -7.47 -5.04
C SER A 41 4.24 -6.16 -4.57
N PRO A 42 4.23 -5.11 -5.41
CA PRO A 42 3.75 -3.77 -5.05
C PRO A 42 2.28 -3.77 -4.60
N ARG A 43 1.41 -4.44 -5.38
CA ARG A 43 -0.03 -4.58 -5.10
C ARG A 43 -0.31 -5.27 -3.78
N PHE A 44 0.32 -6.42 -3.55
CA PHE A 44 0.13 -7.19 -2.32
C PHE A 44 0.61 -6.41 -1.10
N TRP A 45 1.74 -5.71 -1.24
CA TRP A 45 2.26 -4.87 -0.17
C TRP A 45 1.32 -3.71 0.15
N ALA A 46 0.84 -2.98 -0.87
CA ALA A 46 -0.12 -1.88 -0.71
C ALA A 46 -1.42 -2.34 -0.06
N MET A 47 -1.97 -3.48 -0.53
CA MET A 47 -3.15 -4.12 0.08
C MET A 47 -2.92 -4.38 1.57
N ARG A 48 -1.76 -4.97 1.93
CA ARG A 48 -1.46 -5.31 3.31
C ARG A 48 -1.34 -4.08 4.21
N GLN A 49 -0.91 -2.94 3.67
CA GLN A 49 -0.89 -1.69 4.44
C GLN A 49 -2.30 -1.19 4.74
N ILE A 50 -3.19 -1.19 3.74
CA ILE A 50 -4.58 -0.73 3.91
C ILE A 50 -5.32 -1.63 4.91
N LEU A 51 -5.23 -2.95 4.73
CA LEU A 51 -5.92 -3.92 5.60
C LEU A 51 -5.35 -3.97 7.01
N SER A 52 -4.16 -3.42 7.26
CA SER A 52 -3.53 -3.44 8.59
C SER A 52 -4.04 -2.38 9.56
N GLY A 53 -4.96 -1.50 9.13
CA GLY A 53 -5.48 -0.41 9.97
C GLY A 53 -4.44 0.66 10.34
N ARG A 54 -3.28 0.66 9.68
CA ARG A 54 -2.18 1.60 9.96
C ARG A 54 -2.50 3.00 9.43
N SER A 55 -2.01 4.01 10.13
CA SER A 55 -2.09 5.39 9.66
C SER A 55 -1.17 5.60 8.46
N LEU A 56 -1.50 6.62 7.65
CA LEU A 56 -0.72 7.00 6.47
C LEU A 56 0.75 7.28 6.80
N GLU A 57 1.03 7.88 7.96
CA GLU A 57 2.38 8.13 8.44
C GLU A 57 3.17 6.84 8.75
N GLN A 58 2.51 5.86 9.38
CA GLN A 58 3.13 4.56 9.68
C GLN A 58 3.47 3.81 8.39
N ILE A 59 2.61 3.93 7.37
CA ILE A 59 2.84 3.34 6.05
C ILE A 59 4.06 3.99 5.38
N LYS A 60 4.12 5.33 5.34
CA LYS A 60 5.27 6.09 4.82
C LYS A 60 6.57 5.73 5.54
N ARG A 61 6.55 5.63 6.88
CA ARG A 61 7.72 5.18 7.67
C ARG A 61 8.17 3.77 7.30
N ASN A 62 7.24 2.84 7.04
CA ASN A 62 7.57 1.49 6.61
C ASN A 62 8.18 1.43 5.22
N ILE A 63 7.69 2.26 4.29
CA ILE A 63 8.32 2.41 2.97
C ILE A 63 9.75 2.88 3.17
N ARG A 64 9.93 3.99 3.88
CA ARG A 64 11.26 4.55 4.17
C ARG A 64 12.18 3.51 4.79
N LYS A 65 11.74 2.78 5.82
CA LYS A 65 12.55 1.69 6.41
C LYS A 65 12.95 0.65 5.35
N ARG A 66 12.00 0.13 4.58
CA ARG A 66 12.30 -0.89 3.55
C ARG A 66 13.21 -0.39 2.43
N THR A 67 13.12 0.88 2.07
CA THR A 67 13.91 1.45 0.98
C THR A 67 15.29 1.88 1.45
N THR A 68 15.41 2.45 2.65
CA THR A 68 16.68 2.87 3.22
C THR A 68 17.55 1.69 3.66
N THR A 69 16.99 0.63 4.26
CA THR A 69 17.80 -0.53 4.71
C THR A 69 18.39 -1.34 3.55
N LYS A 70 17.86 -1.25 2.33
CA LYS A 70 18.48 -1.87 1.15
C LYS A 70 19.67 -1.08 0.60
N ALA A 71 19.70 0.24 0.77
CA ALA A 71 20.82 1.06 0.31
C ALA A 71 22.07 0.86 1.19
N ASP A 72 21.89 0.58 2.49
CA ASP A 72 22.97 0.55 3.47
C ASP A 72 23.67 -0.83 3.60
N ARG A 73 23.09 -1.91 3.05
CA ARG A 73 23.64 -3.28 3.16
C ARG A 73 24.66 -3.67 2.09
N HIS A 74 25.16 -2.70 1.32
CA HIS A 74 26.23 -2.87 0.34
C HIS A 74 27.55 -2.26 0.85
N LYS A 75 27.96 -2.61 2.08
CA LYS A 75 29.33 -2.37 2.57
C LYS A 75 29.90 -3.66 3.15
#